data_AF-I4I6P2-F1
#
_entry.id   AF-I4I6P2-F1
#
_cell.length_a   1.000
_cell.length_b   1.000
_cell.length_c   1.000
_cell.angle_alpha   90.00
_cell.angle_beta   90.00
_cell.angle_gamma   90.00
#
_symmetry.space_group_name_H-M   'P 1'
#
loop_
_entity.id
_entity.type
_entity.pdbx_description
1 polymer ?
#
loop_
_entity_poly.entity_id
_entity_poly.type
_entity_poly.pdbx_seq_one_letter_code
_entity_poly.pdbx_strand_id
1 'polypeptide(L)'
;MIVVSDTSPITNLAAVNQLTLLHQLYGTIIIPQAVYDEMASLGYAVPGTIEIMTLSWIETRPVTQQNQVNQLLNKLDRGESEGIILAL
;
A
#
# COMPACT_ATOMS: atom_id res chain seq x y z
N MET A 1 -1.53 -5.83 15.85
CA MET A 1 -1.76 -6.62 14.62
C MET A 1 -1.18 -5.83 13.47
N ILE A 2 -0.45 -6.46 12.55
CA ILE A 2 0.10 -5.80 11.37
C ILE A 2 -0.99 -5.79 10.29
N VAL A 3 -1.23 -4.64 9.66
CA VAL A 3 -2.18 -4.50 8.56
C VAL A 3 -1.44 -3.89 7.38
N VAL A 4 -1.29 -4.67 6.31
CA VAL A 4 -0.66 -4.22 5.07
C VAL A 4 -1.76 -4.00 4.04
N SER A 5 -1.77 -2.84 3.40
CA SER A 5 -2.73 -2.48 2.37
C SER A 5 -2.03 -2.35 1.02
N ASP A 6 -2.68 -2.90 0.00
CA ASP A 6 -2.33 -2.72 -1.40
C ASP A 6 -3.00 -1.45 -1.98
N THR A 7 -2.75 -1.16 -3.26
CA THR A 7 -3.29 -0.02 -4.00
C THR A 7 -4.82 -0.04 -4.06
N SER A 8 -5.43 -1.20 -4.32
CA SER A 8 -6.88 -1.31 -4.58
C SER A 8 -7.78 -0.92 -3.39
N PRO A 9 -7.52 -1.36 -2.14
CA PRO A 9 -8.29 -0.89 -0.98
C PRO A 9 -8.20 0.63 -0.77
N ILE A 10 -7.03 1.23 -0.98
CA ILE A 10 -6.80 2.66 -0.77
C ILE A 10 -7.56 3.46 -1.82
N THR A 11 -7.33 3.16 -3.09
CA THR A 11 -7.92 3.88 -4.22
C THR A 11 -9.44 3.80 -4.22
N ASN A 12 -10.01 2.61 -4.00
CA ASN A 12 -11.47 2.45 -3.99
C ASN A 12 -12.13 3.17 -2.82
N LEU A 13 -11.56 3.10 -1.61
CA LEU A 13 -12.10 3.79 -0.45
C LEU A 13 -11.93 5.31 -0.57
N ALA A 14 -10.80 5.79 -1.09
CA ALA A 14 -10.59 7.20 -1.35
C ALA A 14 -11.56 7.74 -2.40
N ALA A 15 -11.83 6.97 -3.47
CA ALA A 15 -12.76 7.37 -4.53
C ALA A 15 -14.19 7.61 -4.03
N VAL A 16 -14.60 6.96 -2.93
CA VAL A 16 -15.91 7.13 -2.29
C VAL A 16 -15.86 7.96 -1.00
N ASN A 17 -14.73 8.65 -0.73
CA ASN A 17 -14.51 9.47 0.47
C ASN A 17 -14.61 8.69 1.80
N GLN A 18 -14.20 7.42 1.81
CA GLN A 18 -14.26 6.52 2.97
C GLN A 18 -12.89 5.97 3.39
N LEU A 19 -11.78 6.56 2.93
CA LEU A 19 -10.43 6.09 3.29
C LEU A 19 -10.18 6.07 4.81
N THR A 20 -10.81 6.99 5.54
CA THR A 20 -10.76 7.07 7.01
C THR A 20 -11.27 5.81 7.72
N LEU A 21 -12.05 4.95 7.06
CA LEU A 21 -12.45 3.65 7.61
C LEU A 21 -11.24 2.77 7.94
N LEU A 22 -10.17 2.82 7.14
CA LEU A 22 -8.94 2.05 7.43
C LEU A 22 -8.32 2.50 8.75
N HIS A 23 -8.26 3.80 9.02
CA HIS A 23 -7.80 4.33 10.30
C HIS A 23 -8.74 3.90 11.44
N GLN A 24 -10.05 4.04 11.28
CA GLN A 24 -11.00 3.68 12.35
C GLN A 24 -10.92 2.21 12.76
N LEU A 25 -10.68 1.31 11.79
CA LEU A 25 -10.60 -0.13 12.03
C LEU A 25 -9.23 -0.58 12.54
N TYR A 26 -8.14 0.03 12.06
CA TYR A 26 -6.79 -0.50 12.25
C TYR A 26 -5.82 0.44 12.96
N GLY A 27 -6.18 1.70 13.17
CA GLY A 27 -5.28 2.74 13.67
C GLY A 27 -4.30 3.18 12.59
N THR A 28 -3.34 2.31 12.29
CA THR A 28 -2.31 2.52 11.28
C THR A 28 -2.35 1.39 10.26
N ILE A 29 -2.15 1.71 8.98
CA ILE A 29 -1.89 0.72 7.94
C ILE A 29 -0.49 0.92 7.38
N ILE A 30 0.11 -0.17 6.91
CA ILE A 30 1.39 -0.16 6.20
C ILE A 30 1.11 -0.34 4.71
N ILE A 31 1.79 0.42 3.87
CA ILE A 31 1.81 0.18 2.42
C ILE A 31 3.21 -0.23 1.98
N PRO A 32 3.34 -1.19 1.05
CA PRO A 32 4.62 -1.48 0.42
C PRO A 32 5.23 -0.26 -0.28
N GLN A 33 6.57 -0.23 -0.38
CA GLN A 33 7.25 0.81 -1.15
C GLN A 33 6.79 0.79 -2.61
N ALA A 34 6.64 -0.40 -3.20
CA ALA A 34 6.14 -0.52 -4.58
C ALA A 34 4.73 0.06 -4.77
N VAL A 35 3.84 -0.06 -3.78
CA VAL A 35 2.48 0.53 -3.81
C VAL A 35 2.54 2.05 -3.72
N TYR A 36 3.38 2.59 -2.82
CA TYR A 36 3.62 4.02 -2.75
C TYR A 36 4.15 4.56 -4.09
N ASP A 37 5.15 3.89 -4.66
CA ASP A 37 5.75 4.28 -5.93
C ASP A 37 4.74 4.19 -7.07
N GLU A 38 3.93 3.13 -7.14
CA GLU A 38 2.86 2.98 -8.13
C GLU A 38 1.88 4.16 -8.06
N MET A 39 1.44 4.55 -6.88
CA MET A 39 0.45 5.62 -6.71
C MET A 39 1.03 7.04 -6.84
N ALA A 40 2.29 7.24 -6.46
CA ALA A 40 2.95 8.55 -6.43
C ALA A 40 3.71 8.88 -7.72
N SER A 41 4.12 7.88 -8.51
CA SER A 41 4.87 8.08 -9.76
C SER A 41 4.00 8.28 -11.00
N LEU A 42 2.68 8.17 -10.87
CA LEU A 42 1.76 8.45 -11.97
C LEU A 42 1.86 9.94 -12.36
N GLY A 43 1.83 10.21 -13.67
CA GLY A 43 1.75 11.57 -14.21
C GLY A 43 0.42 12.29 -13.93
N TYR A 44 -0.47 11.67 -13.16
CA TYR A 44 -1.74 12.20 -12.69
C TYR A 44 -2.06 11.59 -11.31
N ALA A 45 -2.80 12.32 -10.48
CA ALA A 45 -3.21 11.80 -9.18
C ALA A 45 -4.40 10.84 -9.33
N VAL A 46 -4.34 9.69 -8.65
CA VAL A 46 -5.49 8.80 -8.42
C VAL A 46 -6.07 9.07 -7.03
N PRO A 47 -7.33 8.70 -6.77
CA PRO A 47 -7.87 8.79 -5.41
C PRO A 47 -6.95 8.09 -4.41
N GLY A 48 -6.61 8.75 -3.31
CA GLY A 48 -5.70 8.22 -2.30
C GLY A 48 -4.23 8.63 -2.46
N THR A 49 -3.80 9.14 -3.63
CA THR A 49 -2.39 9.55 -3.84
C THR A 49 -1.96 10.62 -2.84
N ILE A 50 -2.79 11.63 -2.58
CA ILE A 50 -2.43 12.71 -1.65
C ILE A 50 -2.39 12.17 -0.22
N GLU A 51 -3.34 11.31 0.12
CA GLU A 51 -3.52 10.76 1.45
C GLU A 51 -2.35 9.87 1.87
N ILE A 52 -1.86 8.98 1.00
CA ILE A 52 -0.68 8.16 1.30
C ILE A 52 0.60 8.99 1.51
N MET A 53 0.66 10.21 0.98
CA MET A 53 1.81 11.11 1.12
C MET A 53 1.72 12.02 2.35
N THR A 54 0.52 12.24 2.89
CA THR A 54 0.26 13.31 3.87
C THR A 54 -0.30 12.80 5.19
N LEU A 55 -0.98 11.66 5.21
CA LEU A 55 -1.58 11.10 6.41
C LEU A 55 -0.57 10.24 7.17
N SER A 56 -0.25 10.65 8.39
CA SER A 56 0.75 9.99 9.24
C SER A 56 0.38 8.56 9.69
N TRP A 57 -0.87 8.14 9.54
CA TRP A 57 -1.34 6.80 9.88
C TRP A 57 -1.24 5.81 8.70
N ILE A 58 -0.79 6.28 7.54
CA ILE A 58 -0.42 5.43 6.39
C ILE A 58 1.11 5.41 6.33
N GLU A 59 1.71 4.29 6.70
CA GLU A 59 3.17 4.14 6.76
C GLU A 59 3.70 3.38 5.54
N THR A 60 4.56 4.02 4.74
CA THR A 60 5.30 3.30 3.69
C THR A 60 6.44 2.50 4.30
N ARG A 61 6.53 1.21 3.95
CA ARG A 61 7.60 0.32 4.44
C ARG A 61 8.26 -0.46 3.30
N PRO A 62 9.59 -0.39 3.16
CA PRO A 62 10.31 -1.22 2.20
C PRO A 62 10.46 -2.66 2.72
N VAL A 63 10.43 -3.64 1.80
CA VAL A 63 10.75 -5.04 2.11
C VAL A 63 12.25 -5.26 2.14
N THR A 64 12.75 -5.98 3.15
CA THR A 64 14.17 -6.36 3.23
C THR A 64 14.45 -7.73 2.60
N GLN A 65 13.48 -8.64 2.59
CA GLN A 65 13.57 -10.00 2.04
C GLN A 65 13.37 -10.03 0.51
N GLN A 66 14.19 -9.28 -0.23
CA GLN A 66 14.06 -9.15 -1.70
C GLN A 66 14.10 -10.51 -2.43
N ASN A 67 14.82 -11.50 -1.91
CA ASN A 67 14.83 -12.85 -2.49
C ASN A 67 13.45 -13.53 -2.46
N GLN A 68 12.66 -13.31 -1.40
CA GLN A 68 11.31 -13.87 -1.29
C GLN A 68 10.33 -13.11 -2.19
N VAL A 69 10.46 -11.78 -2.27
CA VAL A 69 9.71 -10.96 -3.24
C VAL A 69 9.93 -11.48 -4.65
N ASN A 70 11.20 -11.71 -5.04
CA ASN A 70 11.56 -12.22 -6.37
C ASN A 70 10.96 -13.59 -6.69
N GLN A 71 10.69 -14.43 -5.68
CA GLN A 71 10.02 -15.72 -5.91
C GLN A 71 8.55 -15.54 -6.29
N LEU A 72 7.88 -14.50 -5.79
CA LEU A 72 6.48 -14.19 -6.03
C LEU A 72 6.24 -13.43 -7.35
N LEU A 73 7.24 -12.67 -7.82
CA LEU A 73 7.17 -11.88 -9.06
C LEU A 73 6.86 -12.69 -10.33
N ASN A 74 7.00 -14.02 -10.29
CA ASN A 74 6.61 -14.88 -11.41
C ASN A 74 5.09 -14.99 -11.59
N LYS A 75 4.29 -14.57 -10.60
CA LYS A 75 2.84 -14.73 -10.57
C LYS A 75 2.08 -13.48 -10.15
N LEU A 76 2.74 -12.59 -9.41
CA LEU A 76 2.15 -11.39 -8.82
C LEU A 76 2.94 -10.17 -9.27
N ASP A 77 2.31 -9.01 -9.23
CA ASP A 77 3.04 -7.78 -9.43
C ASP A 77 3.93 -7.44 -8.22
N ARG A 78 4.68 -6.35 -8.31
CA ARG A 78 5.62 -5.95 -7.26
C ARG A 78 4.91 -5.47 -5.99
N GLY A 79 3.78 -4.75 -6.11
CA GLY A 79 3.00 -4.26 -4.98
C GLY A 79 2.41 -5.42 -4.18
N GLU A 80 1.76 -6.35 -4.89
CA GLU A 80 1.19 -7.59 -4.33
C GLU A 80 2.28 -8.45 -3.66
N SER A 81 3.41 -8.63 -4.34
CA SER A 81 4.54 -9.43 -3.82
C SER A 81 5.11 -8.82 -2.55
N GLU A 82 5.41 -7.52 -2.54
CA GLU A 82 5.92 -6.85 -1.35
C GLU A 82 4.87 -6.85 -0.22
N GLY A 83 3.59 -6.69 -0.56
CA GLY A 83 2.48 -6.73 0.39
C GLY A 83 2.39 -8.05 1.15
N ILE A 84 2.49 -9.18 0.45
CA ILE A 84 2.50 -10.50 1.08
C ILE A 84 3.73 -10.66 1.98
N ILE A 85 4.92 -10.27 1.52
CA ILE A 85 6.14 -10.43 2.31
C ILE A 85 6.14 -9.56 3.57
N LEU A 86 5.57 -8.35 3.53
CA LEU A 86 5.43 -7.51 4.73
C LEU A 86 4.43 -8.06 5.77
N ALA A 87 3.49 -8.89 5.33
CA ALA A 87 2.45 -9.45 6.20
C ALA A 87 2.86 -10.75 6.89
N LEU A 88 4.01 -11.35 6.52
CA LEU A 88 4.57 -12.60 7.06
C LEU A 88 5.62 -12.32 8.14
#